data_AF-I0J839-F1
#
_entry.id   AF-I0J839-F1
#
_cell.length_a   1.000
_cell.length_b   1.000
_cell.length_c   1.000
_cell.angle_alpha   90.00
_cell.angle_beta   90.00
_cell.angle_gamma   90.00
#
_symmetry.space_group_name_H-M   'P 1'
#
loop_
_entity.id
_entity.type
_entity.pdbx_description
1 polymer ?
#
loop_
_entity_poly.entity_id
_entity_poly.type
_entity_poly.pdbx_seq_one_letter_code
_entity_poly.pdbx_strand_id
1 'polypeptide(L)' 'GSYMSGGVGFTQYATAAYTDNILDEFTYYGMDYIKDKYKVDWKNPSPKDKVKPTYDIVNDMATGVTLNAMEQYEQ' A
#
# COMPACT_ATOMS: atom_id res chain seq x y z
N GLY A 1 -17.57 1.12 -18.76
CA GLY A 1 -18.47 2.02 -18.02
C GLY A 1 -17.98 2.12 -16.59
N SER A 2 -18.41 3.08 -15.77
CA SER A 2 -19.46 4.09 -16.01
C SER A 2 -18.99 5.30 -16.86
N TYR A 3 -19.84 6.34 -16.96
CA TYR A 3 -19.77 7.69 -17.56
C TYR A 3 -18.81 7.99 -18.75
N MET A 4 -17.55 7.59 -18.68
CA MET A 4 -16.53 7.85 -19.72
C MET A 4 -16.38 6.67 -20.70
N SER A 5 -17.26 5.68 -20.64
CA SER A 5 -17.25 4.45 -21.47
C SER A 5 -18.61 3.73 -21.33
N GLY A 6 -18.68 2.41 -21.53
CA GLY A 6 -19.92 1.63 -21.38
C GLY A 6 -19.66 0.11 -21.34
N GLY A 7 -20.70 -0.70 -21.56
CA GLY A 7 -20.57 -2.16 -21.74
C GLY A 7 -20.11 -2.93 -20.50
N VAL A 8 -19.39 -4.04 -20.72
CA VAL A 8 -18.84 -4.98 -19.71
C VAL A 8 -18.13 -4.26 -18.56
N GLY A 9 -17.50 -3.13 -18.85
CA GLY A 9 -16.96 -2.24 -17.82
C GLY A 9 -15.63 -2.70 -17.23
N PHE A 10 -15.35 -2.20 -16.03
CA PHE A 10 -14.04 -2.30 -15.37
C PHE A 10 -14.15 -2.97 -13.99
N THR A 11 -15.12 -3.87 -13.82
CA THR A 11 -15.43 -4.49 -12.51
C THR A 11 -14.21 -5.12 -11.87
N GLN A 12 -13.41 -5.90 -12.61
CA GLN A 12 -12.22 -6.57 -12.06
C GLN A 12 -11.06 -5.61 -11.74
N TYR A 13 -10.94 -4.48 -12.46
CA TYR A 13 -10.00 -3.42 -12.09
C TYR A 13 -10.38 -2.74 -10.77
N ALA A 14 -11.68 -2.71 -10.43
CA ALA A 14 -12.15 -2.20 -9.16
C ALA A 14 -12.01 -3.25 -8.05
N THR A 15 -12.48 -4.48 -8.25
CA THR A 15 -12.45 -5.54 -7.22
C THR A 15 -11.04 -5.86 -6.75
N ALA A 16 -10.02 -5.81 -7.62
CA ALA A 16 -8.63 -6.03 -7.25
C ALA A 16 -8.11 -5.15 -6.09
N ALA A 17 -8.78 -4.03 -5.76
CA ALA A 17 -8.46 -3.15 -4.65
C ALA A 17 -9.35 -3.32 -3.40
N TYR A 18 -10.34 -4.24 -3.41
CA TYR A 18 -11.25 -4.46 -2.28
C TYR A 18 -11.76 -5.90 -2.12
N THR A 19 -11.30 -6.87 -2.93
CA THR A 19 -11.56 -8.30 -2.74
C THR A 19 -10.29 -9.02 -2.29
N ASP A 20 -10.49 -10.19 -1.70
CA ASP A 20 -9.44 -11.17 -1.42
C ASP A 20 -8.33 -10.71 -0.43
N ASN A 21 -8.48 -9.52 0.18
CA ASN A 21 -7.56 -8.86 1.13
C ASN A 21 -6.14 -8.60 0.61
N ILE A 22 -5.86 -8.80 -0.68
CA ILE A 22 -4.50 -8.71 -1.26
C ILE A 22 -3.92 -7.30 -1.05
N LEU A 23 -4.70 -6.24 -1.29
CA LEU A 23 -4.26 -4.88 -1.06
C LEU A 23 -4.08 -4.58 0.44
N ASP A 24 -4.93 -5.12 1.30
CA ASP A 24 -4.86 -4.98 2.76
C ASP A 24 -3.56 -5.59 3.30
N GLU A 25 -3.20 -6.80 2.86
CA GLU A 25 -1.97 -7.49 3.27
C GLU A 25 -0.70 -6.70 2.93
N PHE A 26 -0.59 -6.21 1.69
CA PHE A 26 0.55 -5.37 1.26
C PHE A 26 0.59 -4.05 2.04
N THR A 27 -0.58 -3.48 2.33
CA THR A 27 -0.68 -2.24 3.10
C THR A 27 -0.25 -2.46 4.55
N TYR A 28 -0.71 -3.53 5.21
CA TYR A 28 -0.32 -3.86 6.58
C TYR A 28 1.17 -4.21 6.69
N TYR A 29 1.75 -4.92 5.71
CA TYR A 29 3.19 -5.11 5.64
C TYR A 29 3.93 -3.76 5.60
N GLY A 30 3.50 -2.84 4.74
CA GLY A 30 4.07 -1.49 4.68
C GLY A 30 3.91 -0.69 5.98
N MET A 31 2.77 -0.84 6.67
CA MET A 31 2.50 -0.17 7.95
C MET A 31 3.40 -0.69 9.08
N ASP A 32 3.63 -2.01 9.16
CA ASP A 32 4.56 -2.55 10.16
C ASP A 32 6.04 -2.31 9.77
N TYR A 33 6.39 -2.27 8.48
CA TYR A 33 7.70 -1.83 8.00
C TYR A 33 8.06 -0.41 8.46
N ILE A 34 7.15 0.56 8.29
CA ILE A 34 7.39 1.95 8.74
C ILE A 34 7.40 2.08 10.27
N LYS A 35 6.63 1.26 10.98
CA LYS A 35 6.64 1.22 12.44
C LYS A 35 7.97 0.72 12.98
N ASP A 36 8.49 -0.36 12.43
CA ASP A 36 9.75 -0.93 12.89
C ASP A 36 10.96 -0.09 12.47
N LYS A 37 10.95 0.49 11.26
CA LYS A 37 12.06 1.29 10.74
C LYS A 37 12.07 2.75 11.20
N TYR A 38 10.92 3.42 11.14
CA TYR A 38 10.79 4.86 11.41
C TYR A 38 10.10 5.19 12.75
N LYS A 39 9.70 4.18 13.54
CA LYS A 39 9.05 4.33 14.85
C LYS A 39 7.75 5.13 14.82
N VAL A 40 7.02 5.02 13.71
CA VAL A 40 5.67 5.58 13.51
C VAL A 40 4.64 4.66 14.17
N ASP A 41 3.92 5.13 15.19
CA ASP A 41 2.75 4.38 15.69
C ASP A 41 1.54 4.62 14.79
N TRP A 42 1.35 3.72 13.82
CA TRP A 42 0.20 3.76 12.92
C TRP A 42 -1.13 3.41 13.60
N LYS A 43 -1.11 2.78 14.78
CA LYS A 43 -2.31 2.40 15.54
C LYS A 43 -2.80 3.55 16.43
N ASN A 44 -1.90 4.40 16.91
CA ASN A 44 -2.21 5.60 17.70
C ASN A 44 -1.61 6.86 17.05
N PRO A 45 -2.02 7.24 15.82
CA PRO A 45 -1.35 8.27 15.04
C PRO A 45 -1.39 9.66 15.72
N SER A 46 -0.21 10.22 15.99
CA SER A 46 -0.07 11.60 16.50
C SER A 46 0.68 12.50 15.50
N PRO A 47 0.67 13.83 15.68
CA PRO A 47 1.48 14.74 14.87
C PRO A 47 3.00 14.49 14.94
N LYS A 48 3.48 13.71 15.92
CA LYS A 48 4.89 13.33 16.08
C LYS A 48 5.26 12.10 15.25
N ASP A 49 4.28 11.27 14.86
CA ASP A 49 4.45 10.06 14.06
C ASP A 49 4.57 10.40 12.57
N LYS A 50 5.46 11.35 12.26
CA LYS A 50 5.69 11.87 10.92
C LYS A 50 7.18 11.86 10.62
N VAL A 51 7.56 11.08 9.60
CA VAL A 51 8.90 11.11 9.04
C VAL A 51 9.00 12.30 8.08
N LYS A 52 10.17 12.96 8.02
CA LYS A 52 10.42 14.03 7.03
C LYS A 52 10.32 13.42 5.61
N PRO A 53 9.52 14.00 4.69
CA PRO A 53 9.41 13.47 3.34
C PRO A 53 10.67 13.81 2.53
N THR A 54 11.71 12.98 2.64
CA THR A 54 12.90 13.04 1.77
C THR A 54 12.81 11.99 0.68
N TYR A 55 13.53 12.20 -0.42
CA TYR A 55 13.58 11.28 -1.54
C TYR A 55 14.04 9.87 -1.12
N ASP A 56 15.03 9.78 -0.23
CA ASP A 56 15.56 8.50 0.26
C ASP A 56 14.51 7.71 1.04
N ILE A 57 13.71 8.38 1.88
CA ILE A 57 12.63 7.75 2.66
C ILE A 57 11.49 7.30 1.76
N VAL A 58 11.14 8.09 0.74
CA VAL A 58 10.12 7.69 -0.26
C VAL A 58 10.58 6.47 -1.04
N ASN A 59 11.83 6.46 -1.55
CA ASN A 59 12.38 5.33 -2.28
C ASN A 59 12.46 4.06 -1.42
N ASP A 60 12.88 4.19 -0.17
CA ASP A 60 13.03 3.05 0.74
C ASP A 60 11.69 2.36 1.02
N MET A 61 10.66 3.12 1.39
CA MET A 61 9.32 2.59 1.64
C MET A 61 8.68 2.04 0.35
N ALA A 62 8.75 2.79 -0.75
CA ALA A 62 8.15 2.37 -2.02
C ALA A 62 8.81 1.09 -2.57
N THR A 63 10.14 1.00 -2.50
CA THR A 63 10.88 -0.18 -2.97
C THR A 63 10.59 -1.39 -2.07
N GLY A 64 10.66 -1.22 -0.74
CA GLY A 64 10.45 -2.31 0.21
C GLY A 64 9.06 -2.94 0.11
N VAL A 65 8.00 -2.12 0.00
CA VAL A 65 6.63 -2.62 -0.14
C VAL A 65 6.38 -3.18 -1.54
N THR A 66 6.92 -2.57 -2.60
CA THR A 66 6.75 -3.08 -3.98
C THR A 66 7.40 -4.45 -4.17
N LEU A 67 8.61 -4.65 -3.65
CA LEU A 67 9.29 -5.95 -3.73
C LEU A 67 8.48 -7.03 -3.01
N ASN A 68 8.03 -6.77 -1.78
CA ASN A 68 7.21 -7.72 -1.03
C ASN A 68 5.89 -8.05 -1.74
N ALA A 69 5.20 -7.05 -2.30
CA ALA A 69 3.95 -7.26 -3.04
C ALA A 69 4.18 -8.13 -4.29
N MET A 70 5.28 -7.93 -5.03
CA MET A 70 5.63 -8.76 -6.17
C MET A 70 5.99 -10.19 -5.76
N GLU A 71 6.78 -10.37 -4.70
CA GLU A 71 7.13 -11.68 -4.14
C GLU A 71 5.91 -12.50 -3.71
N GLN A 72 4.84 -11.85 -3.22
CA GLN A 72 3.58 -12.52 -2.87
C GLN A 72 2.75 -12.95 -4.09
N TYR A 73 2.92 -12.30 -5.25
CA TYR A 73 2.31 -12.74 -6.51
C TYR A 73 3.09 -13.87 -7.21
N GLU A 74 4.34 -14.12 -6.80
CA GLU A 74 5.24 -15.13 -7.40
C GLU A 74 5.31 -16.45 -6.62
N GLN A 75 4.72 -16.53 -5.42
CA GLN A 75 4.65 -17.72 -4.54
C GLN A 75 3.55 -18.72 -4.95
#